data_AF-A0A5C5YRV2-F1
#
_entry.id   AF-A0A5C5YRV2-F1
#
_cell.length_a   1.000
_cell.length_b   1.000
_cell.length_c   1.000
_cell.angle_alpha   90.00
_cell.angle_beta   90.00
_cell.angle_gamma   90.00
#
_symmetry.space_group_name_H-M   'P 1'
#
loop_
_entity.id
_entity.type
_entity.pdbx_description
1 polymer ?
#
loop_
_entity_poly.entity_id
_entity_poly.type
_entity_poly.pdbx_seq_one_letter_code
_entity_poly.pdbx_strand_id
1 'polypeptide(L)'
;MYRTLVAALLLFTAPVSSAAGIFSNGESNVVDASNSPIDGAVIRDSPEGDPTEVIVLEGGVISNAISIVDSSVLHLRGGELSTYVQGGGASRIFIESGVVGTQVAVYGAAVATISGGSMNELIAAPGGVIALSGGVVNERMRAGGGGTINVIGRGFNYPAGPLPVTSGTLTGFLADGSFLSTPFISDFRGVGMINLVVVPEPTSMLLLALGGLWLTPRSRRPSRGGALDEACRSSSLYNAVVGRLC
;
A
#
# COMPACT_ATOMS: atom_id res chain seq x y z
N MET A 1 45.34 -51.41 28.54
CA MET A 1 44.17 -51.28 27.65
C MET A 1 43.13 -50.39 28.34
N TYR A 2 43.16 -49.07 28.10
CA TYR A 2 42.16 -48.14 28.65
C TYR A 2 41.08 -47.90 27.58
N ARG A 3 39.83 -48.26 27.89
CA ARG A 3 38.66 -48.00 27.05
C ARG A 3 38.18 -46.58 27.32
N THR A 4 38.35 -45.70 26.35
CA THR A 4 37.81 -44.33 26.35
C THR A 4 36.31 -44.40 26.06
N LEU A 5 35.50 -44.07 27.07
CA LEU A 5 34.04 -44.04 26.99
C LEU A 5 33.63 -42.61 26.59
N VAL A 6 33.29 -42.43 25.31
CA VAL A 6 32.80 -41.16 24.78
C VAL A 6 31.32 -41.03 25.16
N ALA A 7 31.05 -40.19 26.16
CA ALA A 7 29.69 -39.81 26.53
C ALA A 7 29.16 -38.81 25.49
N ALA A 8 28.23 -39.26 24.65
CA ALA A 8 27.47 -38.39 23.75
C ALA A 8 26.45 -37.58 24.58
N LEU A 9 26.80 -36.32 24.84
CA LEU A 9 25.91 -35.34 25.48
C LEU A 9 24.84 -34.91 24.46
N LEU A 10 23.70 -35.59 24.46
CA LEU A 10 22.50 -35.17 23.72
C LEU A 10 21.91 -33.94 24.42
N LEU A 11 22.25 -32.75 23.92
CA LEU A 11 21.59 -31.50 24.27
C LEU A 11 20.16 -31.54 23.71
N PHE A 12 19.20 -31.98 24.53
CA PHE A 12 17.79 -31.70 24.30
C PHE A 12 17.56 -30.20 24.52
N THR A 13 17.58 -29.42 23.44
CA THR A 13 17.07 -28.06 23.47
C THR A 13 15.56 -28.14 23.66
N ALA A 14 15.07 -27.75 24.84
CA ALA A 14 13.64 -27.57 25.04
C ALA A 14 13.10 -26.60 23.97
N PRO A 15 11.88 -26.84 23.43
CA PRO A 15 11.27 -25.90 22.50
C PRO A 15 11.16 -24.53 23.20
N VAL A 16 11.74 -23.51 22.57
CA VAL A 16 11.66 -22.13 23.06
C VAL A 16 10.18 -21.76 23.00
N SER A 17 9.56 -21.48 24.15
CA SER A 17 8.19 -20.99 24.20
C SER A 17 8.14 -19.66 23.43
N SER A 18 7.36 -19.60 22.35
CA SER A 18 7.11 -18.36 21.63
C SER A 18 6.37 -17.42 22.58
N ALA A 19 6.98 -16.30 22.95
CA ALA A 19 6.33 -15.29 23.76
C ALA A 19 5.43 -14.42 22.87
N ALA A 20 4.29 -13.99 23.40
CA ALA A 20 3.52 -12.92 22.78
C ALA A 20 4.33 -11.62 22.81
N GLY A 21 4.50 -10.97 21.66
CA GLY A 21 5.20 -9.70 21.51
C GLY A 21 4.27 -8.52 21.78
N ILE A 22 4.73 -7.58 22.61
CA ILE A 22 4.07 -6.26 22.75
C ILE A 22 5.06 -5.22 22.21
N PHE A 23 4.66 -4.53 21.15
CA PHE A 23 5.39 -3.44 20.53
C PHE A 23 4.69 -2.13 20.91
N SER A 24 5.33 -1.34 21.77
CA SER A 24 4.81 -0.07 22.26
C SER A 24 5.92 0.90 22.65
N ASN A 25 6.97 0.97 21.82
CA ASN A 25 8.15 1.79 22.06
C ASN A 25 8.18 3.08 21.22
N GLY A 26 7.23 3.28 20.29
CA GLY A 26 7.26 4.45 19.40
C GLY A 26 8.37 4.38 18.35
N GLU A 27 8.94 3.19 18.13
CA GLU A 27 10.03 2.96 17.17
C GLU A 27 9.61 1.91 16.12
N SER A 28 10.44 1.76 15.08
CA SER A 28 10.28 0.71 14.08
C SER A 28 10.94 -0.59 14.55
N ASN A 29 10.18 -1.67 14.51
CA ASN A 29 10.60 -3.01 14.91
C ASN A 29 10.59 -3.93 13.69
N VAL A 30 11.59 -4.79 13.54
CA VAL A 30 11.69 -5.74 12.43
C VAL A 30 11.49 -7.16 12.94
N VAL A 31 10.63 -7.91 12.24
CA VAL A 31 10.41 -9.35 12.44
C VAL A 31 10.83 -10.07 11.16
N ASP A 32 11.89 -10.87 11.23
CA ASP A 32 12.47 -11.60 10.11
C ASP A 32 12.84 -13.05 10.51
N ALA A 33 13.51 -13.77 9.59
CA ALA A 33 13.95 -15.15 9.79
C ALA A 33 14.94 -15.36 10.96
N SER A 34 15.61 -14.30 11.42
CA SER A 34 16.55 -14.37 12.56
C SER A 34 15.82 -14.34 13.89
N ASN A 35 14.58 -13.87 13.92
CA ASN A 35 13.75 -13.87 15.11
C ASN A 35 13.16 -15.27 15.33
N SER A 36 13.02 -15.66 16.60
CA SER A 36 12.17 -16.81 16.94
C SER A 36 10.71 -16.47 16.57
N PRO A 37 9.92 -17.46 16.12
CA PRO A 37 8.49 -17.25 15.88
C PRO A 37 7.83 -16.57 17.07
N ILE A 38 7.08 -15.51 16.79
CA ILE A 38 6.31 -14.79 17.80
C ILE A 38 4.95 -15.47 17.89
N ASP A 39 4.47 -15.73 19.10
CA ASP A 39 3.16 -16.38 19.25
C ASP A 39 2.07 -15.45 18.74
N GLY A 40 1.88 -14.28 19.34
CA GLY A 40 1.01 -13.23 18.83
C GLY A 40 1.61 -11.85 19.07
N ALA A 41 1.06 -10.81 18.45
CA ALA A 41 1.60 -9.46 18.58
C ALA A 41 0.52 -8.41 18.86
N VAL A 42 0.82 -7.48 19.76
CA VAL A 42 0.05 -6.24 19.93
C VAL A 42 0.95 -5.07 19.61
N ILE A 43 0.54 -4.26 18.63
CA ILE A 43 1.23 -3.05 18.20
C ILE A 43 0.37 -1.86 18.59
N ARG A 44 0.92 -0.98 19.42
CA ARG A 44 0.23 0.20 19.94
C ARG A 44 1.20 1.34 20.15
N ASP A 45 0.66 2.53 20.37
CA ASP A 45 1.48 3.71 20.56
C ASP A 45 2.32 3.59 21.85
N SER A 46 3.42 4.33 21.92
CA SER A 46 4.25 4.41 23.12
C SER A 46 3.49 5.07 24.28
N PRO A 47 3.98 4.96 25.52
CA PRO A 47 3.45 5.73 26.64
C PRO A 47 3.43 7.26 26.40
N GLU A 48 4.34 7.75 25.56
CA GLU A 48 4.44 9.15 25.13
C GLU A 48 3.45 9.52 24.01
N GLY A 49 2.78 8.51 23.42
CA GLY A 49 1.82 8.67 22.33
C GLY A 49 2.45 8.62 20.93
N ASP A 50 3.72 8.22 20.81
CA ASP A 50 4.38 8.06 19.52
C ASP A 50 3.96 6.74 18.85
N PRO A 51 3.64 6.73 17.55
CA PRO A 51 3.21 5.51 16.86
C PRO A 51 4.34 4.49 16.80
N THR A 52 4.03 3.22 17.09
CA THR A 52 4.97 2.12 16.91
C THR A 52 4.79 1.51 15.52
N GLU A 53 5.90 1.17 14.86
CA GLU A 53 5.88 0.49 13.56
C GLU A 53 6.45 -0.93 13.71
N VAL A 54 5.81 -1.90 13.05
CA VAL A 54 6.36 -3.25 12.90
C VAL A 54 6.43 -3.60 11.42
N ILE A 55 7.59 -4.11 11.00
CA ILE A 55 7.87 -4.55 9.65
C ILE A 55 8.16 -6.04 9.69
N VAL A 56 7.28 -6.84 9.10
CA VAL A 56 7.45 -8.28 8.93
C VAL A 56 8.06 -8.54 7.56
N LEU A 57 9.26 -9.10 7.56
CA LEU A 57 10.04 -9.43 6.38
C LEU A 57 9.96 -10.93 6.06
N GLU A 58 10.62 -11.33 4.97
CA GLU A 58 10.72 -12.73 4.58
C GLU A 58 11.29 -13.60 5.71
N GLY A 59 10.65 -14.76 5.91
CA GLY A 59 10.96 -15.71 6.99
C GLY A 59 10.52 -15.27 8.39
N GLY A 60 10.02 -14.05 8.57
CA GLY A 60 9.35 -13.66 9.82
C GLY A 60 8.04 -14.41 10.00
N VAL A 61 7.80 -14.92 11.21
CA VAL A 61 6.58 -15.70 11.54
C VAL A 61 5.92 -15.15 12.80
N ILE A 62 4.63 -14.85 12.69
CA ILE A 62 3.73 -14.58 13.82
C ILE A 62 2.60 -15.61 13.76
N SER A 63 2.61 -16.56 14.69
CA SER A 63 1.78 -17.78 14.61
C SER A 63 0.31 -17.58 14.98
N ASN A 64 0.00 -16.50 15.67
CA ASN A 64 -1.31 -16.18 16.20
C ASN A 64 -1.75 -14.79 15.73
N ALA A 65 -2.76 -14.24 16.39
CA ALA A 65 -3.29 -12.91 16.16
C ALA A 65 -2.24 -11.81 16.21
N ILE A 66 -2.36 -10.85 15.27
CA ILE A 66 -1.78 -9.53 15.42
C ILE A 66 -2.87 -8.47 15.54
N SER A 67 -2.76 -7.63 16.57
CA SER A 67 -3.64 -6.48 16.79
C SER A 67 -2.84 -5.20 16.69
N ILE A 68 -3.30 -4.28 15.85
CA ILE A 68 -2.73 -2.96 15.62
C ILE A 68 -3.78 -1.95 16.08
N VAL A 69 -3.43 -1.12 17.04
CA VAL A 69 -4.35 -0.14 17.63
C VAL A 69 -3.74 1.26 17.63
N ASP A 70 -4.51 2.24 18.07
CA ASP A 70 -4.11 3.65 18.15
C ASP A 70 -3.65 4.19 16.80
N SER A 71 -2.49 4.84 16.68
CA SER A 71 -1.97 5.38 15.42
C SER A 71 -0.83 4.55 14.79
N SER A 72 -0.60 3.36 15.34
CA SER A 72 0.51 2.47 14.99
C SER A 72 0.36 1.78 13.63
N VAL A 73 1.48 1.22 13.14
CA VAL A 73 1.63 0.76 11.76
C VAL A 73 2.16 -0.66 11.67
N LEU A 74 1.59 -1.46 10.76
CA LEU A 74 2.13 -2.76 10.33
C LEU A 74 2.48 -2.70 8.85
N HIS A 75 3.69 -3.18 8.49
CA HIS A 75 4.09 -3.52 7.14
C HIS A 75 4.32 -5.03 7.03
N LEU A 76 3.58 -5.71 6.14
CA LEU A 76 3.80 -7.11 5.78
C LEU A 76 4.46 -7.17 4.40
N ARG A 77 5.79 -7.20 4.41
CA ARG A 77 6.64 -7.22 3.20
C ARG A 77 7.15 -8.62 2.86
N GLY A 78 6.74 -9.62 3.62
CA GLY A 78 7.07 -11.04 3.46
C GLY A 78 6.53 -11.83 4.64
N GLY A 79 7.01 -13.07 4.81
CA GLY A 79 6.72 -13.85 6.01
C GLY A 79 5.29 -14.40 6.09
N GLU A 80 4.94 -14.87 7.28
CA GLU A 80 3.67 -15.54 7.56
C GLU A 80 3.02 -15.01 8.85
N LEU A 81 1.75 -14.61 8.72
CA LEU A 81 0.85 -14.30 9.84
C LEU A 81 -0.24 -15.38 9.87
N SER A 82 -0.13 -16.40 10.72
CA SER A 82 -0.88 -17.65 10.52
C SER A 82 -2.38 -17.55 10.83
N THR A 83 -2.85 -16.55 11.59
CA THR A 83 -4.28 -16.37 11.89
C THR A 83 -4.83 -15.07 11.35
N TYR A 84 -5.00 -14.03 12.17
CA TYR A 84 -5.71 -12.83 11.77
C TYR A 84 -4.94 -11.56 12.08
N VAL A 85 -5.08 -10.59 11.17
CA VAL A 85 -4.60 -9.22 11.32
C VAL A 85 -5.80 -8.34 11.65
N GLN A 86 -5.75 -7.63 12.77
CA GLN A 86 -6.81 -6.75 13.22
C GLN A 86 -6.31 -5.32 13.42
N GLY A 87 -6.87 -4.37 12.66
CA GLY A 87 -6.58 -2.94 12.80
C GLY A 87 -7.74 -2.19 13.46
N GLY A 88 -7.45 -1.47 14.54
CA GLY A 88 -8.36 -0.59 15.26
C GLY A 88 -7.81 0.83 15.43
N GLY A 89 -8.59 1.72 16.04
CA GLY A 89 -8.18 3.11 16.25
C GLY A 89 -8.00 3.85 14.92
N ALA A 90 -6.87 4.54 14.76
CA ALA A 90 -6.41 5.17 13.53
C ALA A 90 -5.22 4.42 12.88
N SER A 91 -5.09 3.13 13.19
CA SER A 91 -3.96 2.31 12.75
C SER A 91 -3.89 2.14 11.23
N ARG A 92 -2.69 1.82 10.74
CA ARG A 92 -2.45 1.59 9.31
C ARG A 92 -1.81 0.22 9.09
N ILE A 93 -2.35 -0.52 8.14
CA ILE A 93 -1.83 -1.84 7.76
C ILE A 93 -1.46 -1.78 6.28
N PHE A 94 -0.23 -2.15 5.97
CA PHE A 94 0.26 -2.31 4.61
C PHE A 94 0.60 -3.78 4.38
N ILE A 95 0.02 -4.38 3.34
CA ILE A 95 0.33 -5.74 2.92
C ILE A 95 0.88 -5.66 1.50
N GLU A 96 2.20 -5.69 1.42
CA GLU A 96 2.94 -5.63 0.16
C GLU A 96 3.25 -7.04 -0.37
N SER A 97 3.45 -8.02 0.51
CA SER A 97 3.60 -9.44 0.16
C SER A 97 3.27 -10.36 1.36
N GLY A 98 3.69 -11.63 1.35
CA GLY A 98 3.50 -12.57 2.47
C GLY A 98 2.15 -13.28 2.48
N VAL A 99 1.89 -13.99 3.58
CA VAL A 99 0.67 -14.79 3.78
C VAL A 99 -0.03 -14.37 5.07
N VAL A 100 -1.33 -14.12 4.99
CA VAL A 100 -2.23 -13.98 6.15
C VAL A 100 -3.20 -15.15 6.15
N GLY A 101 -3.11 -16.03 7.14
CA GLY A 101 -3.77 -17.34 7.09
C GLY A 101 -5.30 -17.26 7.08
N THR A 102 -5.91 -16.43 7.93
CA THR A 102 -7.38 -16.39 8.10
C THR A 102 -7.99 -15.11 7.56
N GLN A 103 -7.67 -13.94 8.14
CA GLN A 103 -8.35 -12.71 7.74
C GLN A 103 -7.57 -11.44 8.04
N VAL A 104 -7.84 -10.41 7.26
CA VAL A 104 -7.50 -9.02 7.57
C VAL A 104 -8.79 -8.28 7.88
N ALA A 105 -8.92 -7.79 9.11
CA ALA A 105 -10.09 -7.08 9.58
C ALA A 105 -9.71 -5.67 10.07
N VAL A 106 -10.41 -4.66 9.60
CA VAL A 106 -10.24 -3.27 10.04
C VAL A 106 -11.54 -2.69 10.56
N TYR A 107 -11.45 -1.89 11.62
CA TYR A 107 -12.56 -1.24 12.29
C TYR A 107 -12.18 0.17 12.79
N GLY A 108 -13.17 1.00 13.10
CA GLY A 108 -12.92 2.37 13.55
C GLY A 108 -12.40 3.25 12.43
N ALA A 109 -11.34 4.02 12.65
CA ALA A 109 -10.68 4.82 11.62
C ALA A 109 -9.48 4.10 10.98
N ALA A 110 -9.33 2.79 11.20
CA ALA A 110 -8.21 2.00 10.69
C ALA A 110 -8.29 1.83 9.18
N VAL A 111 -7.12 1.84 8.54
CA VAL A 111 -6.97 1.71 7.08
C VAL A 111 -6.01 0.56 6.75
N ALA A 112 -6.45 -0.37 5.90
CA ALA A 112 -5.57 -1.37 5.30
C ALA A 112 -5.35 -1.08 3.81
N THR A 113 -4.11 -1.12 3.36
CA THR A 113 -3.71 -1.05 1.95
C THR A 113 -3.05 -2.36 1.56
N ILE A 114 -3.59 -3.04 0.56
CA ILE A 114 -3.17 -4.36 0.12
C ILE A 114 -2.77 -4.27 -1.35
N SER A 115 -1.47 -4.39 -1.60
CA SER A 115 -0.89 -4.34 -2.95
C SER A 115 -0.31 -5.68 -3.40
N GLY A 116 -0.29 -6.69 -2.53
CA GLY A 116 0.21 -8.03 -2.82
C GLY A 116 -0.14 -9.03 -1.72
N GLY A 117 0.49 -10.21 -1.75
CA GLY A 117 0.31 -11.27 -0.76
C GLY A 117 -0.90 -12.18 -1.00
N SER A 118 -1.15 -13.08 -0.05
CA SER A 118 -2.27 -14.01 -0.05
C SER A 118 -3.02 -13.96 1.28
N MET A 119 -4.35 -13.87 1.23
CA MET A 119 -5.20 -13.96 2.41
C MET A 119 -6.51 -14.69 2.12
N ASN A 120 -7.13 -15.24 3.15
CA ASN A 120 -8.43 -15.90 2.98
C ASN A 120 -9.58 -14.90 2.96
N GLU A 121 -9.69 -14.02 3.96
CA GLU A 121 -10.83 -13.12 4.10
C GLU A 121 -10.44 -11.65 4.34
N LEU A 122 -11.17 -10.73 3.73
CA LEU A 122 -11.09 -9.30 3.99
C LEU A 122 -12.36 -8.81 4.67
N ILE A 123 -12.22 -8.09 5.79
CA ILE A 123 -13.35 -7.57 6.55
C ILE A 123 -13.17 -6.08 6.82
N ALA A 124 -13.96 -5.24 6.14
CA ALA A 124 -14.14 -3.85 6.52
C ALA A 124 -15.37 -3.75 7.43
N ALA A 125 -15.13 -3.65 8.74
CA ALA A 125 -16.16 -3.48 9.76
C ALA A 125 -16.48 -1.98 9.96
N PRO A 126 -17.35 -1.58 10.91
CA PRO A 126 -17.78 -0.19 11.05
C PRO A 126 -16.63 0.83 11.05
N GLY A 127 -16.69 1.76 10.08
CA GLY A 127 -15.71 2.82 9.86
C GLY A 127 -14.42 2.41 9.15
N GLY A 128 -14.08 1.11 9.16
CA GLY A 128 -12.83 0.61 8.60
C GLY A 128 -12.78 0.73 7.07
N VAL A 129 -11.58 0.98 6.53
CA VAL A 129 -11.37 1.12 5.09
C VAL A 129 -10.28 0.17 4.62
N ILE A 130 -10.58 -0.65 3.60
CA ILE A 130 -9.60 -1.48 2.91
C ILE A 130 -9.45 -0.99 1.48
N ALA A 131 -8.22 -0.79 1.02
CA ALA A 131 -7.88 -0.57 -0.39
C ALA A 131 -7.14 -1.81 -0.92
N LEU A 132 -7.73 -2.50 -1.89
CA LEU A 132 -7.19 -3.72 -2.51
C LEU A 132 -6.79 -3.41 -3.95
N SER A 133 -5.50 -3.43 -4.25
CA SER A 133 -4.95 -3.19 -5.60
C SER A 133 -4.12 -4.36 -6.14
N GLY A 134 -3.85 -5.38 -5.33
CA GLY A 134 -3.12 -6.57 -5.74
C GLY A 134 -3.22 -7.72 -4.76
N GLY A 135 -2.56 -8.83 -5.08
CA GLY A 135 -2.57 -10.06 -4.27
C GLY A 135 -3.73 -11.01 -4.59
N VAL A 136 -3.99 -11.95 -3.67
CA VAL A 136 -5.01 -13.00 -3.80
C VAL A 136 -5.90 -13.05 -2.56
N VAL A 137 -7.23 -13.03 -2.77
CA VAL A 137 -8.24 -13.24 -1.72
C VAL A 137 -8.95 -14.58 -1.96
N ASN A 138 -8.60 -15.60 -1.17
CA ASN A 138 -8.98 -17.00 -1.43
C ASN A 138 -10.45 -17.31 -1.11
N GLU A 139 -11.00 -16.71 -0.06
CA GLU A 139 -12.34 -17.04 0.41
C GLU A 139 -13.36 -15.96 0.10
N ARG A 140 -13.30 -14.78 0.72
CA ARG A 140 -14.35 -13.75 0.56
C ARG A 140 -13.95 -12.35 0.98
N MET A 141 -14.73 -11.38 0.51
CA MET A 141 -14.70 -9.99 0.97
C MET A 141 -16.00 -9.63 1.70
N ARG A 142 -15.89 -8.97 2.84
CA ARG A 142 -17.03 -8.51 3.63
C ARG A 142 -16.90 -7.03 3.99
N ALA A 143 -17.86 -6.24 3.57
CA ALA A 143 -18.03 -4.86 4.04
C ALA A 143 -19.31 -4.79 4.88
N GLY A 144 -19.24 -4.11 6.03
CA GLY A 144 -20.31 -4.15 7.01
C GLY A 144 -20.35 -2.96 7.96
N GLY A 145 -21.56 -2.54 8.34
CA GLY A 145 -21.80 -1.55 9.39
C GLY A 145 -21.10 -0.19 9.20
N GLY A 146 -20.92 0.24 7.95
CA GLY A 146 -20.25 1.48 7.56
C GLY A 146 -18.85 1.25 6.97
N GLY A 147 -18.34 0.02 7.01
CA GLY A 147 -17.04 -0.32 6.43
C GLY A 147 -17.00 -0.24 4.92
N THR A 148 -15.85 0.13 4.36
CA THR A 148 -15.64 0.29 2.91
C THR A 148 -14.49 -0.56 2.41
N ILE A 149 -14.70 -1.32 1.33
CA ILE A 149 -13.62 -1.97 0.56
C ILE A 149 -13.55 -1.32 -0.82
N ASN A 150 -12.43 -0.66 -1.12
CA ASN A 150 -12.12 -0.14 -2.44
C ASN A 150 -11.30 -1.17 -3.22
N VAL A 151 -11.86 -1.73 -4.29
CA VAL A 151 -11.18 -2.69 -5.16
C VAL A 151 -10.69 -1.96 -6.41
N ILE A 152 -9.37 -1.94 -6.61
CA ILE A 152 -8.69 -1.15 -7.63
C ILE A 152 -8.20 -2.10 -8.71
N GLY A 153 -8.68 -1.92 -9.95
CA GLY A 153 -8.37 -2.84 -11.04
C GLY A 153 -9.11 -2.55 -12.34
N ARG A 154 -9.35 -3.59 -13.14
CA ARG A 154 -9.99 -3.50 -14.46
C ARG A 154 -10.73 -4.78 -14.83
N GLY A 155 -11.59 -4.68 -15.84
CA GLY A 155 -12.32 -5.84 -16.38
C GLY A 155 -13.29 -6.47 -15.39
N PHE A 156 -13.83 -5.68 -14.45
CA PHE A 156 -14.78 -6.18 -13.47
C PHE A 156 -16.12 -6.57 -14.12
N ASN A 157 -16.80 -7.59 -13.57
CA ASN A 157 -18.14 -7.99 -13.99
C ASN A 157 -19.27 -7.07 -13.51
N TYR A 158 -18.93 -5.97 -12.83
CA TYR A 158 -19.84 -4.92 -12.37
C TYR A 158 -19.33 -3.55 -12.84
N PRO A 159 -20.21 -2.54 -12.97
CA PRO A 159 -19.79 -1.18 -13.32
C PRO A 159 -18.91 -0.55 -12.23
N ALA A 160 -18.09 0.43 -12.62
CA ALA A 160 -17.29 1.22 -11.69
C ALA A 160 -18.17 1.96 -10.67
N GLY A 161 -17.64 2.17 -9.46
CA GLY A 161 -18.39 2.76 -8.34
C GLY A 161 -18.90 1.72 -7.34
N PRO A 162 -19.87 2.09 -6.48
CA PRO A 162 -20.46 1.19 -5.50
C PRO A 162 -21.14 -0.02 -6.17
N LEU A 163 -20.91 -1.22 -5.64
CA LEU A 163 -21.57 -2.43 -6.16
C LEU A 163 -23.09 -2.31 -6.04
N PRO A 164 -23.84 -2.66 -7.12
CA PRO A 164 -25.31 -2.52 -7.13
C PRO A 164 -26.04 -3.64 -6.39
N VAL A 165 -25.32 -4.67 -5.94
CA VAL A 165 -25.88 -5.82 -5.21
C VAL A 165 -25.13 -6.02 -3.90
N THR A 166 -25.79 -6.65 -2.93
CA THR A 166 -25.24 -6.86 -1.59
C THR A 166 -24.42 -8.14 -1.45
N SER A 167 -24.50 -9.04 -2.42
CA SER A 167 -23.68 -10.26 -2.47
C SER A 167 -23.55 -10.79 -3.90
N GLY A 168 -22.52 -11.59 -4.13
CA GLY A 168 -22.23 -12.18 -5.44
C GLY A 168 -20.78 -12.62 -5.53
N THR A 169 -20.30 -12.87 -6.74
CA THR A 169 -18.88 -13.12 -7.02
C THR A 169 -18.34 -11.96 -7.84
N LEU A 170 -17.32 -11.27 -7.31
CA LEU A 170 -16.60 -10.24 -8.04
C LEU A 170 -15.49 -10.92 -8.84
N THR A 171 -15.53 -10.75 -10.16
CA THR A 171 -14.50 -11.24 -11.07
C THR A 171 -13.86 -10.07 -11.81
N GLY A 172 -12.58 -10.19 -12.15
CA GLY A 172 -11.83 -9.16 -12.90
C GLY A 172 -10.32 -9.29 -12.70
N PHE A 173 -9.60 -8.21 -12.91
CA PHE A 173 -8.17 -8.12 -12.66
C PHE A 173 -7.89 -6.98 -11.68
N LEU A 174 -7.04 -7.21 -10.68
CA LEU A 174 -6.53 -6.16 -9.81
C LEU A 174 -5.49 -5.29 -10.56
N ALA A 175 -5.08 -4.17 -9.95
CA ALA A 175 -4.16 -3.22 -10.58
C ALA A 175 -2.76 -3.81 -10.83
N ASP A 176 -2.32 -4.77 -10.01
CA ASP A 176 -1.10 -5.55 -10.21
C ASP A 176 -1.20 -6.58 -11.35
N GLY A 177 -2.41 -6.77 -11.90
CA GLY A 177 -2.70 -7.75 -12.95
C GLY A 177 -3.11 -9.13 -12.44
N SER A 178 -3.20 -9.35 -11.13
CA SER A 178 -3.69 -10.60 -10.57
C SER A 178 -5.17 -10.81 -10.90
N PHE A 179 -5.58 -12.06 -11.09
CA PHE A 179 -6.98 -12.38 -11.35
C PHE A 179 -7.76 -12.42 -10.04
N LEU A 180 -8.89 -11.70 -10.01
CA LEU A 180 -9.82 -11.70 -8.90
C LEU A 180 -11.02 -12.59 -9.27
N SER A 181 -11.38 -13.50 -8.37
CA SER A 181 -12.62 -14.28 -8.44
C SER A 181 -13.05 -14.64 -7.02
N THR A 182 -13.63 -13.66 -6.33
CA THR A 182 -13.85 -13.73 -4.90
C THR A 182 -15.31 -13.41 -4.58
N PRO A 183 -16.02 -14.27 -3.83
CA PRO A 183 -17.36 -13.95 -3.37
C PRO A 183 -17.32 -12.77 -2.39
N PHE A 184 -18.37 -11.96 -2.40
CA PHE A 184 -18.47 -10.79 -1.55
C PHE A 184 -19.83 -10.67 -0.86
N ILE A 185 -19.84 -9.92 0.25
CA ILE A 185 -21.02 -9.48 0.98
C ILE A 185 -20.79 -8.02 1.40
N SER A 186 -21.62 -7.08 0.95
CA SER A 186 -21.49 -5.64 1.26
C SER A 186 -22.51 -5.10 2.27
N ASP A 187 -23.45 -5.92 2.76
CA ASP A 187 -24.39 -5.56 3.83
C ASP A 187 -24.18 -6.43 5.09
N PHE A 188 -22.91 -6.74 5.41
CA PHE A 188 -22.60 -7.59 6.54
C PHE A 188 -22.88 -6.84 7.85
N ARG A 189 -24.00 -7.14 8.52
CA ARG A 189 -24.41 -6.48 9.78
C ARG A 189 -24.71 -4.98 9.59
N GLY A 190 -25.30 -4.61 8.46
CA GLY A 190 -25.71 -3.23 8.13
C GLY A 190 -24.88 -2.62 6.99
N VAL A 191 -25.09 -1.32 6.75
CA VAL A 191 -24.65 -0.59 5.54
C VAL A 191 -23.14 -0.63 5.32
N GLY A 192 -22.61 -1.64 4.65
CA GLY A 192 -21.24 -1.66 4.13
C GLY A 192 -21.21 -1.21 2.67
N MET A 193 -20.00 -0.95 2.17
CA MET A 193 -19.80 -0.60 0.76
C MET A 193 -18.60 -1.32 0.18
N ILE A 194 -18.78 -1.90 -0.99
CA ILE A 194 -17.66 -2.33 -1.83
C ILE A 194 -17.70 -1.44 -3.07
N ASN A 195 -16.60 -0.75 -3.33
CA ASN A 195 -16.49 0.26 -4.38
C ASN A 195 -15.40 -0.15 -5.38
N LEU A 196 -15.75 -0.14 -6.66
CA LEU A 196 -14.83 -0.50 -7.75
C LEU A 196 -14.18 0.76 -8.32
N VAL A 197 -12.86 0.83 -8.24
CA VAL A 197 -12.03 1.91 -8.78
C VAL A 197 -11.32 1.40 -10.01
N VAL A 198 -11.71 1.88 -11.19
CA VAL A 198 -11.12 1.42 -12.45
C VAL A 198 -9.82 2.16 -12.72
N VAL A 199 -8.75 1.41 -12.95
CA VAL A 199 -7.47 1.96 -13.41
C VAL A 199 -7.54 2.16 -14.92
N PRO A 200 -7.26 3.38 -15.44
CA PRO A 200 -7.21 3.60 -16.88
C PRO A 200 -6.21 2.65 -17.53
N GLU A 201 -6.59 2.04 -18.66
CA GLU A 201 -5.66 1.18 -19.38
C GLU A 201 -4.41 1.99 -19.80
N PRO A 202 -3.19 1.42 -19.72
CA PRO A 202 -1.96 2.13 -20.10
C PRO A 202 -2.03 2.73 -21.51
N THR A 203 -2.74 2.05 -22.43
CA THR A 203 -2.97 2.52 -23.79
C THR A 203 -3.79 3.80 -23.85
N SER A 204 -4.76 3.98 -22.95
CA SER A 204 -5.56 5.21 -22.89
C SER A 204 -4.70 6.40 -22.47
N MET A 205 -3.77 6.19 -21.54
CA MET A 205 -2.80 7.21 -21.14
C MET A 205 -1.80 7.53 -22.25
N LEU A 206 -1.34 6.50 -22.98
CA LEU A 206 -0.46 6.67 -24.14
C LEU A 206 -1.15 7.45 -25.25
N LEU A 207 -2.41 7.11 -25.58
CA LEU A 207 -3.19 7.84 -26.58
C LEU A 207 -3.48 9.27 -26.15
N LEU A 208 -3.75 9.51 -24.86
CA LEU A 208 -3.92 10.86 -24.33
C LEU A 208 -2.62 11.67 -24.43
N ALA A 209 -1.48 11.07 -24.08
CA ALA A 209 -0.17 11.71 -24.18
C ALA A 209 0.20 12.02 -25.65
N LEU A 210 -0.06 11.08 -26.56
CA LEU A 210 0.15 11.27 -27.99
C LEU A 210 -0.80 12.36 -28.55
N GLY A 211 -2.07 12.34 -28.17
CA GLY A 211 -3.03 13.37 -28.54
C GLY A 211 -2.60 14.76 -28.02
N GLY A 212 -2.12 14.83 -26.77
CA GLY A 212 -1.58 16.05 -26.18
C GLY A 212 -0.35 16.56 -26.92
N LEU A 213 0.57 15.67 -27.35
CA LEU A 213 1.74 16.06 -28.14
C LEU A 213 1.33 16.66 -29.49
N TRP A 214 0.31 16.12 -30.14
CA TRP A 214 -0.21 16.67 -31.40
C TRP A 214 -0.92 18.02 -31.23
N LEU A 215 -1.50 18.27 -30.05
CA LEU A 215 -2.14 19.54 -29.71
C LEU A 215 -1.16 20.61 -29.23
N THR A 216 0.12 20.26 -28.98
CA THR A 216 1.11 21.30 -28.68
C THR A 216 1.23 22.23 -29.88
N PRO A 217 0.98 23.55 -29.69
CA PRO A 217 1.03 24.49 -30.80
C PRO A 217 2.43 24.41 -31.38
N ARG A 218 2.53 23.99 -32.65
CA ARG A 218 3.75 24.10 -33.43
C ARG A 218 4.18 25.54 -33.30
N SER A 219 5.20 25.79 -32.48
CA SER A 219 5.89 27.07 -32.40
C SER A 219 6.16 27.45 -33.84
N ARG A 220 5.37 28.41 -34.35
CA ARG A 220 5.58 28.97 -35.67
C ARG A 220 6.96 29.55 -35.55
N ARG A 221 7.97 28.86 -36.12
CA ARG A 221 9.32 29.39 -36.21
C ARG A 221 9.15 30.83 -36.67
N PRO A 222 9.57 31.84 -35.89
CA PRO A 222 9.49 33.21 -36.35
C PRO A 222 10.18 33.22 -37.71
N SER A 223 9.42 33.61 -38.73
CA SER A 223 9.91 33.67 -40.09
C SER A 223 11.18 34.51 -40.05
N ARG A 224 12.32 33.87 -40.31
CA ARG A 224 13.63 34.49 -40.47
C ARG A 224 13.58 35.34 -41.75
N GLY A 225 12.87 36.46 -41.68
CA GLY A 225 12.83 37.49 -42.70
C GLY A 225 13.37 38.76 -42.06
N GLY A 226 14.57 39.18 -42.46
CA GLY A 226 15.09 40.52 -42.17
C GLY A 226 15.99 40.64 -40.94
N ALA A 227 17.16 40.01 -40.95
CA ALA A 227 18.28 40.39 -40.08
C ALA A 227 19.57 40.57 -40.89
N LEU A 228 19.46 41.28 -42.02
CA LEU A 228 20.62 41.77 -42.78
C LEU A 228 20.67 43.30 -42.90
N ASP A 229 19.78 44.06 -42.24
CA ASP A 229 19.63 45.50 -42.53
C ASP A 229 19.96 46.47 -41.37
N GLU A 230 20.56 46.01 -40.28
CA GLU A 230 20.86 46.86 -39.11
C GLU A 230 22.35 47.08 -38.80
N ALA A 231 23.23 46.87 -39.79
CA ALA A 231 24.66 47.22 -39.66
C ALA A 231 25.02 48.63 -40.16
N CYS A 232 24.08 49.42 -40.73
CA CYS A 232 24.41 50.66 -41.46
C CYS A 232 23.73 51.94 -40.94
N ARG A 233 23.29 52.00 -39.67
CA ARG A 233 22.77 53.23 -39.04
C ARG A 233 23.29 53.41 -37.61
N SER A 234 24.60 53.61 -37.47
CA SER A 234 25.22 54.09 -36.22
C SER A 234 26.39 55.05 -36.49
N SER A 235 26.25 55.88 -37.53
CA SER A 235 27.27 56.87 -37.90
C SER A 235 26.63 58.16 -38.38
N SER A 236 25.77 58.77 -37.56
CA SER A 236 25.46 60.18 -37.77
C SER A 236 24.77 60.79 -36.55
N LEU A 237 25.41 61.84 -36.01
CA LEU A 237 24.81 62.91 -35.21
C LEU A 237 24.54 62.64 -33.74
N TYR A 238 25.59 62.82 -32.91
CA TYR A 238 25.46 63.80 -31.83
C TYR A 238 26.78 64.58 -31.72
N ASN A 239 26.77 65.72 -32.40
CA ASN A 239 27.75 66.77 -32.31
C ASN A 239 27.00 68.00 -31.74
N ALA A 240 27.71 68.79 -30.93
CA ALA A 240 27.29 70.05 -30.30
C ALA A 240 26.47 69.85 -29.00
N VAL A 241 26.74 70.52 -27.86
CA VAL A 241 26.94 71.97 -27.66
C VAL A 241 27.52 72.22 -26.24
N VAL A 242 28.65 72.95 -26.16
CA VAL A 242 29.01 74.05 -25.21
C VAL A 242 29.13 73.72 -23.69
N GLY A 243 30.14 74.18 -22.93
CA GLY A 243 31.12 75.23 -23.16
C GLY A 243 32.17 75.37 -22.04
N ARG A 244 33.24 76.11 -22.39
CA ARG A 244 34.30 76.62 -21.53
C ARG A 244 33.78 77.70 -20.57
N LEU A 245 34.36 77.83 -19.37
CA LEU A 245 35.21 78.95 -18.91
C LEU A 245 35.37 78.97 -17.37
N CYS A 246 36.57 79.40 -16.96
CA CYS A 246 37.13 79.60 -15.61
C CYS A 246 37.71 78.34 -14.94
#